data_AF-A0A838J4B2-F1
#
_entry.id   AF-A0A838J4B2-F1
#
_cell.length_a   1.000
_cell.length_b   1.000
_cell.length_c   1.000
_cell.angle_alpha   90.00
_cell.angle_beta   90.00
_cell.angle_gamma   90.00
#
_symmetry.space_group_name_H-M   'P 1'
#
loop_
_entity.id
_entity.type
_entity.pdbx_description
1 polymer ?
#
loop_
_entity_poly.entity_id
_entity_poly.type
_entity_poly.pdbx_seq_one_letter_code
_entity_poly.pdbx_strand_id
1 'polypeptide(L)' 'MMLPDPPQGFHFLVDLVLKGDLRDASTLVCACDTLWRGLVNWARERGYNLITSEKIPF' A
#
# COMPACT_ATOMS: atom_id res chain seq x y z
N MET A 1 -3.05 -11.88 -11.98
CA MET A 1 -3.81 -12.34 -10.79
C MET A 1 -4.49 -11.13 -10.18
N MET A 2 -5.80 -11.18 -9.94
CA MET A 2 -6.49 -10.16 -9.15
C MET A 2 -6.65 -10.68 -7.73
N LEU A 3 -6.01 -10.03 -6.76
CA LEU A 3 -6.34 -10.24 -5.35
C LEU A 3 -7.78 -9.75 -5.14
N PRO A 4 -8.66 -10.51 -4.46
CA PRO A 4 -9.96 -10.00 -4.11
C PRO A 4 -9.78 -8.89 -3.07
N ASP A 5 -10.28 -7.70 -3.38
CA ASP A 5 -10.37 -6.58 -2.44
C ASP A 5 -9.02 -6.12 -1.83
N PRO A 6 -8.01 -5.76 -2.65
CA PRO A 6 -6.77 -5.21 -2.14
C PRO A 6 -6.95 -3.74 -1.74
N PRO A 7 -6.02 -3.20 -0.92
CA PRO A 7 -5.99 -1.77 -0.67
C PRO A 7 -5.85 -0.97 -1.96
N GLN A 8 -6.45 0.22 -1.98
CA GLN A 8 -6.29 1.17 -3.07
C GLN A 8 -4.79 1.36 -3.40
N GLY A 9 -4.46 1.43 -4.69
CA GLY A 9 -3.08 1.60 -5.16
C GLY A 9 -2.31 0.29 -5.38
N PHE A 10 -2.77 -0.84 -4.83
CA PHE A 10 -2.06 -2.13 -4.96
C PHE A 10 -1.90 -2.57 -6.42
N HIS A 11 -3.01 -2.64 -7.16
CA HIS A 11 -2.97 -3.12 -8.54
C HIS A 11 -2.13 -2.25 -9.46
N PHE A 12 -2.16 -0.93 -9.26
CA PHE A 12 -1.36 0.00 -10.05
C PHE A 12 0.13 -0.22 -9.82
N LEU A 13 0.56 -0.30 -8.56
CA LEU A 13 1.96 -0.56 -8.23
C LEU A 13 2.43 -1.93 -8.73
N VAL A 14 1.61 -2.96 -8.57
CA VAL A 14 1.92 -4.31 -9.08
C VAL A 14 2.07 -4.32 -10.60
N ASP A 15 1.22 -3.60 -11.33
CA ASP A 15 1.32 -3.51 -12.80
C ASP A 15 2.64 -2.86 -13.25
N LEU A 16 3.08 -1.78 -12.59
CA LEU A 16 4.38 -1.15 -12.84
C LEU A 16 5.54 -2.14 -12.62
N VAL A 17 5.52 -2.87 -11.51
CA VAL A 17 6.56 -3.86 -11.17
C VAL A 17 6.58 -5.01 -12.18
N LEU A 18 5.40 -5.56 -12.52
CA LEU A 18 5.31 -6.70 -13.45
C LEU A 18 5.69 -6.33 -14.88
N LYS A 19 5.44 -5.09 -15.31
CA LYS A 19 5.87 -4.57 -16.62
C LYS A 19 7.35 -4.15 -16.64
N GLY A 20 8.00 -4.07 -15.48
CA GLY A 20 9.35 -3.53 -15.35
C GLY A 20 9.43 -2.02 -15.61
N ASP A 21 8.31 -1.30 -15.54
CA ASP A 21 8.25 0.14 -15.76
C ASP A 21 8.61 0.91 -14.46
N LEU A 22 9.89 0.86 -14.12
CA LEU A 22 10.43 1.34 -12.84
C LEU A 22 11.42 2.51 -12.99
N ARG A 23 11.40 3.19 -14.14
CA ARG A 23 12.42 4.21 -14.48
C ARG A 23 12.08 5.60 -13.94
N ASP A 24 10.80 5.88 -13.73
CA ASP A 24 10.35 7.17 -13.20
C ASP A 24 10.16 7.10 -11.68
N ALA A 25 11.14 7.67 -10.96
CA ALA A 25 11.13 7.72 -9.51
C ALA A 25 9.92 8.49 -8.96
N SER A 26 9.47 9.57 -9.61
CA SER A 26 8.33 10.36 -9.15
C SER A 26 7.04 9.55 -9.23
N THR A 27 6.83 8.84 -10.34
CA THR A 27 5.69 7.93 -10.50
C THR A 27 5.72 6.81 -9.45
N LEU A 28 6.89 6.22 -9.18
CA LEU A 28 7.02 5.17 -8.16
C LEU A 28 6.71 5.67 -6.74
N VAL A 29 7.22 6.85 -6.37
CA VAL A 29 6.94 7.44 -5.05
C VAL A 29 5.45 7.71 -4.89
N CYS A 30 4.79 8.28 -5.92
CA CYS A 30 3.35 8.51 -5.90
C CYS A 30 2.54 7.19 -5.82
N ALA A 31 2.97 6.14 -6.52
CA ALA A 31 2.34 4.82 -6.45
C ALA A 31 2.45 4.22 -5.05
N CYS A 32 3.62 4.32 -4.42
CA CYS A 32 3.88 3.86 -3.06
C CYS A 32 3.06 4.65 -2.02
N ASP A 33 2.99 5.99 -2.11
CA ASP A 33 2.18 6.81 -1.20
C ASP A 33 0.69 6.50 -1.33
N THR A 34 0.21 6.30 -2.57
CA THR A 34 -1.17 5.90 -2.83
C THR A 34 -1.50 4.55 -2.20
N LEU A 35 -0.61 3.56 -2.38
CA LEU A 35 -0.76 2.25 -1.74
C LEU A 35 -0.75 2.37 -0.21
N TRP A 36 0.16 3.16 0.35
CA TRP A 36 0.28 3.32 1.79
C TRP A 36 -1.00 3.90 2.41
N ARG A 37 -1.55 4.96 1.83
CA ARG A 37 -2.83 5.55 2.27
C ARG A 37 -3.98 4.56 2.11
N GLY A 38 -4.02 3.85 0.98
CA GLY A 38 -4.99 2.81 0.71
C GLY A 38 -4.94 1.70 1.76
N LEU A 39 -3.75 1.25 2.14
CA LEU A 39 -3.52 0.21 3.13
C LEU A 39 -3.98 0.63 4.52
N VAL A 40 -3.63 1.85 4.96
CA VAL A 40 -4.07 2.37 6.26
C VAL A 40 -5.59 2.44 6.36
N ASN A 41 -6.26 2.90 5.29
CA ASN A 41 -7.72 2.96 5.26
C ASN A 41 -8.35 1.56 5.20
N TRP A 42 -7.86 0.70 4.31
CA TRP A 42 -8.30 -0.67 4.16
C TRP A 42 -8.19 -1.47 5.47
N ALA A 43 -7.09 -1.26 6.21
CA ALA A 43 -6.86 -1.87 7.51
C ALA A 43 -7.90 -1.41 8.54
N ARG A 44 -8.14 -0.09 8.62
CA ARG A 44 -9.13 0.51 9.51
C ARG A 44 -10.54 -0.03 9.26
N GLU A 45 -10.96 -0.08 7.99
CA GLU A 45 -12.28 -0.58 7.58
C GLU A 45 -12.53 -2.05 7.96
N ARG A 46 -11.46 -2.85 8.03
CA ARG A 46 -11.51 -4.28 8.36
C ARG A 46 -11.20 -4.57 9.83
N GLY A 47 -11.06 -3.53 10.66
CA GLY A 47 -10.82 -3.67 12.09
C GLY A 47 -9.40 -4.11 12.45
N TYR A 48 -8.43 -3.96 11.54
CA TYR A 48 -7.02 -4.16 11.86
C TYR A 48 -6.50 -2.94 12.63
N ASN A 49 -6.11 -3.16 13.88
CA ASN A 49 -5.59 -2.11 14.76
C ASN A 49 -4.07 -2.02 14.66
N LEU A 50 -3.56 -0.84 14.30
CA LEU A 50 -2.13 -0.52 14.38
C LEU A 50 -1.84 -0.02 15.79
N ILE A 51 -1.19 -0.84 16.61
CA ILE A 51 -0.79 -0.48 17.97
C ILE A 51 0.59 0.18 17.89
N THR A 52 0.62 1.51 18.00
CA THR A 52 1.86 2.30 17.96
C THR A 52 1.98 3.28 19.12
N SER A 53 1.09 3.18 20.11
CA SER A 53 1.03 4.09 21.26
C SER A 53 2.23 3.94 22.20
N GLU A 54 2.84 2.75 22.23
CA GLU A 54 3.98 2.47 23.08
C GLU A 54 5.26 2.48 22.26
N LYS A 55 6.26 3.24 22.73
CA LYS A 55 7.60 3.25 22.13
C LYS A 55 8.30 1.90 22.27
N ILE A 56 7.96 1.15 23.32
CA ILE A 56 8.52 -0.16 23.64
C ILE A 56 7.36 -1.04 24.13
N PRO A 57 6.95 -2.05 23.35
CA PRO A 57 5.75 -2.85 23.64
C PRO A 57 6.11 -4.16 24.38
N PHE A 58 6.70 -4.03 25.58
CA PHE A 58 6.99 -5.16 26.47
C PHE A 58 7.19 -4.70 27.93
#